data_AF-A0AAW9YXV4-F1
#
_entry.id   AF-A0AAW9YXV4-F1
#
_cell.length_a   1.000
_cell.length_b   1.000
_cell.length_c   1.000
_cell.angle_alpha   90.00
_cell.angle_beta   90.00
_cell.angle_gamma   90.00
#
_symmetry.space_group_name_H-M   'P 1'
#
loop_
_entity.id
_entity.type
_entity.pdbx_description
1 polymer ?
#
loop_
_entity_poly.entity_id
_entity_poly.type
_entity_poly.pdbx_seq_one_letter_code
_entity_poly.pdbx_strand_id
1 'polypeptide(L)'
;MARTKDYQSAFDVIGPVMMGPSSSHTAGAVKIGQAARAVLGDTPERIRVHYYESFAETHKGHGTDLAIIGGLLGFSTFDARIKSSTTIARDQDIPFEFIEEKGSSLGEHPNCALIIIDKGDRHVELNGISIGGGAFKVKSIHVNGMCILLSHTPNLLVIDGECNMSEINHLINDLVDKSVDINEEIKTMNQERCLLALHLNKAIKDELLEEIRQKYTNLQFSYIQ
;
A
#
# COMPACT_ATOMS: atom_id res chain seq x y z
N MET A 1 41.57 -21.81 -6.59
CA MET A 1 40.74 -21.43 -7.75
C MET A 1 39.60 -22.43 -7.83
N ALA A 2 38.48 -22.14 -7.17
CA ALA A 2 37.33 -21.40 -7.68
C ALA A 2 36.55 -22.19 -8.74
N ARG A 3 35.33 -22.59 -8.39
CA ARG A 3 34.12 -22.36 -9.21
C ARG A 3 32.93 -22.28 -8.25
N THR A 4 32.57 -21.04 -7.96
CA THR A 4 31.34 -20.62 -7.31
C THR A 4 30.15 -21.25 -8.05
N LYS A 5 29.19 -21.82 -7.33
CA LYS A 5 27.93 -22.25 -7.90
C LYS A 5 27.08 -21.01 -8.11
N ASP A 6 26.97 -20.58 -9.36
CA ASP A 6 26.03 -19.53 -9.75
C ASP A 6 24.60 -20.06 -9.62
N TYR A 7 23.83 -19.46 -8.71
CA TYR A 7 22.39 -19.70 -8.62
C TYR A 7 21.71 -18.92 -9.74
N GLN A 8 21.16 -19.63 -10.72
CA GLN A 8 20.27 -19.04 -11.72
C GLN A 8 18.99 -18.58 -11.04
N SER A 9 18.79 -17.26 -11.03
CA SER A 9 17.55 -16.65 -10.54
C SER A 9 16.43 -16.89 -11.55
N ALA A 10 15.19 -17.00 -11.10
CA ALA A 10 13.99 -17.09 -11.97
C ALA A 10 13.84 -15.88 -12.93
N PHE A 11 14.73 -14.90 -12.82
CA PHE A 11 14.80 -13.71 -13.67
C PHE A 11 15.74 -13.82 -14.89
N ASP A 12 16.52 -14.91 -15.03
CA ASP A 12 17.49 -15.07 -16.14
C ASP A 12 16.92 -15.72 -17.41
N VAL A 13 15.64 -16.10 -17.42
CA VAL A 13 15.00 -16.75 -18.55
C VAL A 13 13.81 -15.90 -19.03
N ILE A 14 14.04 -15.19 -20.13
CA ILE A 14 13.05 -14.61 -21.07
C ILE A 14 12.61 -13.15 -20.82
N GLY A 15 12.80 -12.29 -21.83
CA GLY A 15 12.20 -10.95 -21.95
C GLY A 15 10.69 -10.99 -22.29
N PRO A 16 10.09 -9.84 -22.62
CA PRO A 16 8.86 -9.35 -21.99
C PRO A 16 7.66 -10.31 -22.16
N VAL A 17 7.49 -11.18 -21.18
CA VAL A 17 6.30 -11.93 -20.82
C VAL A 17 6.21 -11.78 -19.30
N MET A 18 5.03 -11.57 -18.71
CA MET A 18 4.88 -11.39 -17.25
C MET A 18 5.79 -12.36 -16.48
N MET A 19 6.86 -11.83 -15.88
CA MET A 19 7.94 -12.62 -15.28
C MET A 19 7.53 -13.08 -13.88
N GLY A 20 7.07 -14.33 -13.78
CA GLY A 20 7.10 -15.13 -12.56
C GLY A 20 5.86 -16.03 -12.37
N PRO A 21 6.01 -17.32 -12.01
CA PRO A 21 4.89 -18.25 -11.74
C PRO A 21 4.03 -17.87 -10.51
N SER A 22 4.30 -16.75 -9.84
CA SER A 22 3.64 -16.31 -8.61
C SER A 22 3.27 -14.83 -8.66
N SER A 23 2.20 -14.49 -9.40
CA SER A 23 1.68 -13.12 -9.50
C SER A 23 1.28 -12.51 -8.14
N SER A 24 1.10 -13.33 -7.10
CA SER A 24 0.91 -12.90 -5.72
C SER A 24 2.13 -12.22 -5.12
N HIS A 25 3.31 -12.81 -5.28
CA HIS A 25 4.55 -12.33 -4.63
C HIS A 25 5.13 -11.10 -5.32
N THR A 26 4.75 -10.85 -6.58
CA THR A 26 5.23 -9.68 -7.33
C THR A 26 4.12 -8.64 -7.54
N ALA A 27 3.09 -8.94 -8.35
CA ALA A 27 2.09 -7.93 -8.69
C ALA A 27 1.23 -7.53 -7.48
N GLY A 28 0.83 -8.50 -6.66
CA GLY A 28 0.13 -8.23 -5.39
C GLY A 28 0.99 -7.42 -4.43
N ALA A 29 2.26 -7.78 -4.29
CA ALA A 29 3.23 -7.06 -3.45
C ALA A 29 3.49 -5.62 -3.92
N VAL A 30 3.64 -5.37 -5.22
CA VAL A 30 3.73 -4.00 -5.76
C VAL A 30 2.51 -3.18 -5.35
N LYS A 31 1.30 -3.72 -5.52
CA LYS A 31 0.06 -3.01 -5.16
C LYS A 31 -0.07 -2.73 -3.67
N ILE A 32 0.37 -3.65 -2.80
CA ILE A 32 0.44 -3.40 -1.35
C ILE A 32 1.40 -2.23 -1.05
N GLY A 33 2.57 -2.19 -1.69
CA GLY A 33 3.50 -1.06 -1.58
C GLY A 33 2.91 0.25 -2.10
N GLN A 34 2.23 0.23 -3.25
CA GLN A 34 1.54 1.40 -3.82
C GLN A 34 0.43 1.92 -2.91
N ALA A 35 -0.35 1.02 -2.30
CA ALA A 35 -1.39 1.37 -1.35
C ALA A 35 -0.81 2.09 -0.13
N ALA A 36 0.29 1.56 0.44
CA ALA A 36 0.96 2.20 1.57
C ALA A 36 1.50 3.59 1.18
N ARG A 37 2.15 3.70 0.02
CA ARG A 37 2.61 4.99 -0.53
C ARG A 37 1.48 5.98 -0.75
N ALA A 38 0.34 5.52 -1.26
CA ALA A 38 -0.82 6.37 -1.51
C ALA A 38 -1.32 7.00 -0.21
N VAL A 39 -1.43 6.19 0.87
CA VAL A 39 -1.83 6.66 2.20
C VAL A 39 -0.77 7.60 2.80
N LEU A 40 0.52 7.33 2.59
CA LEU A 40 1.58 8.26 3.02
C LEU A 40 1.49 9.59 2.26
N GLY A 41 1.16 9.55 0.96
CA GLY A 41 1.04 10.72 0.09
C GLY A 41 2.36 11.18 -0.53
N ASP A 42 3.48 10.53 -0.21
CA ASP A 42 4.80 10.88 -0.71
C ASP A 42 5.69 9.62 -0.80
N THR A 43 6.89 9.77 -1.33
CA THR A 43 7.96 8.77 -1.26
C THR A 43 8.49 8.73 0.18
N PRO A 44 8.53 7.55 0.84
CA PRO A 44 8.93 7.41 2.23
C PRO A 44 10.41 7.73 2.45
N GLU A 45 10.74 8.22 3.64
CA GLU A 45 12.12 8.45 4.07
C GLU A 45 12.66 7.30 4.93
N ARG A 46 11.78 6.44 5.47
CA ARG A 46 12.13 5.23 6.19
C ARG A 46 11.09 4.15 5.91
N ILE A 47 11.55 2.92 5.73
CA ILE A 47 10.70 1.77 5.42
C ILE A 47 11.03 0.62 6.37
N ARG A 48 10.01 -0.02 6.92
CA ARG A 48 10.13 -1.34 7.55
C ARG A 48 9.00 -2.21 7.04
N VAL A 49 9.31 -3.46 6.69
CA VAL A 49 8.33 -4.41 6.18
C VAL A 49 8.43 -5.68 6.99
N HIS A 50 7.33 -6.07 7.63
CA HIS A 50 7.19 -7.34 8.29
C HIS A 50 6.44 -8.29 7.36
N TYR A 51 7.03 -9.44 7.09
CA TYR A 51 6.42 -10.51 6.34
C TYR A 51 5.94 -11.62 7.26
N TYR A 52 4.80 -12.20 6.91
CA TYR A 52 4.21 -13.32 7.66
C TYR A 52 4.08 -14.54 6.76
N GLU A 53 4.16 -15.72 7.35
CA GLU A 53 3.88 -17.02 6.71
C GLU A 53 4.59 -17.18 5.34
N SER A 54 3.87 -17.45 4.25
CA SER A 54 4.46 -17.68 2.92
C SER A 54 5.33 -16.53 2.44
N PHE A 55 4.97 -15.28 2.75
CA PHE A 55 5.83 -14.13 2.44
C PHE A 55 7.13 -14.19 3.26
N ALA A 56 7.05 -14.48 4.56
CA ALA A 56 8.24 -14.59 5.42
C ALA A 56 9.19 -15.68 4.94
N GLU A 57 8.65 -16.81 4.46
CA GLU A 57 9.46 -17.95 4.02
C GLU A 57 10.12 -17.75 2.66
N THR A 58 9.49 -17.02 1.74
CA THR A 58 9.86 -17.07 0.31
C THR A 58 10.13 -15.73 -0.36
N HIS A 59 10.04 -14.61 0.36
CA HIS A 59 10.15 -13.25 -0.22
C HIS A 59 11.41 -13.03 -1.08
N LYS A 60 12.58 -13.53 -0.66
CA LYS A 60 13.85 -13.37 -1.38
C LYS A 60 13.85 -14.09 -2.72
N GLY A 61 13.36 -15.33 -2.75
CA GLY A 61 13.33 -16.17 -3.96
C GLY A 61 12.31 -15.70 -5.00
N HIS A 62 11.25 -15.02 -4.55
CA HIS A 62 10.18 -14.51 -5.41
C HIS A 62 10.28 -13.01 -5.74
N GLY A 63 11.30 -12.32 -5.24
CA GLY A 63 11.49 -10.88 -5.48
C GLY A 63 10.43 -10.00 -4.82
N THR A 64 9.79 -10.46 -3.74
CA THR A 64 8.75 -9.70 -3.02
C THR A 64 9.32 -8.40 -2.44
N ASP A 65 10.57 -8.41 -1.97
CA ASP A 65 11.27 -7.22 -1.47
C ASP A 65 11.33 -6.13 -2.53
N LEU A 66 11.75 -6.54 -3.74
CA LEU A 66 11.88 -5.66 -4.89
C LEU A 66 10.52 -5.08 -5.29
N ALA A 67 9.48 -5.92 -5.25
CA ALA A 67 8.11 -5.52 -5.56
C ALA A 67 7.54 -4.51 -4.55
N ILE A 68 7.65 -4.78 -3.24
CA ILE A 68 7.17 -3.87 -2.19
C ILE A 68 7.89 -2.52 -2.28
N ILE A 69 9.23 -2.53 -2.37
CA ILE A 69 10.01 -1.29 -2.48
C ILE A 69 9.66 -0.56 -3.78
N GLY A 70 9.49 -1.28 -4.90
CA GLY A 70 9.06 -0.68 -6.17
C GLY A 70 7.72 0.05 -6.03
N GLY A 71 6.73 -0.57 -5.39
CA GLY A 71 5.44 0.06 -5.12
C GLY A 71 5.57 1.31 -4.22
N LEU A 72 6.42 1.23 -3.19
CA LEU A 72 6.71 2.36 -2.29
C LEU A 72 7.44 3.52 -2.98
N LEU A 73 8.23 3.24 -4.02
CA LEU A 73 8.85 4.26 -4.88
C LEU A 73 7.89 4.76 -5.99
N GLY A 74 6.66 4.27 -6.03
CA GLY A 74 5.64 4.70 -7.00
C GLY A 74 5.73 4.03 -8.36
N PHE A 75 6.46 2.91 -8.48
CA PHE A 75 6.54 2.15 -9.72
C PHE A 75 5.25 1.38 -9.98
N SER A 76 4.88 1.25 -11.25
CA SER A 76 3.77 0.39 -11.67
C SER A 76 4.18 -1.08 -11.66
N THR A 77 3.20 -2.00 -11.67
CA THR A 77 3.46 -3.46 -11.72
C THR A 77 4.27 -3.92 -12.93
N PHE A 78 4.36 -3.09 -13.98
CA PHE A 78 5.08 -3.38 -15.22
C PHE A 78 6.40 -2.59 -15.35
N ASP A 79 6.75 -1.81 -14.34
CA ASP A 79 7.94 -0.97 -14.39
C ASP A 79 9.21 -1.82 -14.36
N ALA A 80 10.06 -1.66 -15.38
CA ALA A 80 11.32 -2.40 -15.48
C ALA A 80 12.27 -2.10 -14.31
N ARG A 81 12.12 -0.95 -13.65
CA ARG A 81 12.94 -0.53 -12.50
C ARG A 81 12.66 -1.33 -11.23
N ILE A 82 11.58 -2.11 -11.16
CA ILE A 82 11.29 -2.98 -10.00
C ILE A 82 12.51 -3.85 -9.66
N LYS A 83 13.20 -4.41 -10.67
CA LYS A 83 14.37 -5.27 -10.46
C LYS A 83 15.52 -4.59 -9.73
N SER A 84 15.56 -3.26 -9.76
CA SER A 84 16.60 -2.43 -9.14
C SER A 84 16.04 -1.54 -8.02
N SER A 85 14.79 -1.76 -7.58
CA SER A 85 14.10 -0.87 -6.65
C SER A 85 14.83 -0.68 -5.32
N THR A 86 15.40 -1.77 -4.76
CA THR A 86 16.19 -1.71 -3.53
C THR A 86 17.52 -0.97 -3.71
N THR A 87 18.12 -1.03 -4.90
CA THR A 87 19.30 -0.20 -5.22
C THR A 87 18.91 1.26 -5.34
N ILE A 88 17.84 1.56 -6.08
CA ILE A 88 17.32 2.92 -6.26
C ILE A 88 16.96 3.55 -4.91
N ALA A 89 16.32 2.80 -4.00
CA ALA A 89 16.00 3.29 -2.66
C ALA A 89 17.28 3.63 -1.86
N ARG A 90 18.33 2.81 -1.95
CA ARG A 90 19.63 3.11 -1.31
C ARG A 90 20.30 4.34 -1.94
N ASP A 91 20.25 4.49 -3.26
CA ASP A 91 20.81 5.64 -3.97
C ASP A 91 20.06 6.94 -3.65
N GLN A 92 18.83 6.84 -3.16
CA GLN A 92 18.03 7.96 -2.63
C GLN A 92 18.16 8.13 -1.11
N ASP A 93 19.10 7.42 -0.47
CA ASP A 93 19.33 7.43 0.97
C ASP A 93 18.09 7.04 1.81
N ILE A 94 17.22 6.18 1.26
CA ILE A 94 16.03 5.66 1.95
C ILE A 94 16.40 4.35 2.67
N PRO A 95 16.61 4.35 4.00
CA PRO A 95 16.81 3.12 4.75
C PRO A 95 15.57 2.23 4.72
N PHE A 96 15.80 0.93 4.51
CA PHE A 96 14.75 -0.08 4.61
C PHE A 96 15.20 -1.34 5.36
N GLU A 97 14.25 -1.97 6.03
CA GLU A 97 14.43 -3.20 6.79
C GLU A 97 13.32 -4.21 6.46
N PHE A 98 13.69 -5.49 6.29
CA PHE A 98 12.76 -6.60 6.10
C PHE A 98 12.84 -7.53 7.29
N ILE A 99 11.69 -7.89 7.86
CA ILE A 99 11.58 -8.70 9.08
C ILE A 99 10.68 -9.90 8.79
N GLU A 100 11.22 -11.10 9.03
CA GLU A 100 10.50 -12.36 8.87
C GLU A 100 9.85 -12.72 10.21
N GLU A 101 8.52 -12.61 10.30
CA GLU A 101 7.78 -12.91 11.51
C GLU A 101 7.50 -14.41 11.66
N LYS A 102 7.64 -14.92 12.89
CA LYS A 102 7.40 -16.34 13.22
C LYS A 102 5.95 -16.64 13.63
N GLY A 103 5.15 -15.60 13.85
CA GLY A 103 3.76 -15.71 14.28
C GLY A 103 2.78 -15.85 13.11
N SER A 104 1.51 -16.08 13.46
CA SER A 104 0.42 -16.08 12.48
C SER A 104 0.25 -14.72 11.82
N SER A 105 -0.20 -14.75 10.57
CA SER A 105 -0.48 -13.57 9.77
C SER A 105 -1.49 -12.64 10.43
N LEU A 106 -1.15 -11.35 10.54
CA LEU A 106 -2.07 -10.29 10.97
C LEU A 106 -3.24 -10.11 10.00
N GLY A 107 -3.08 -10.53 8.75
CA GLY A 107 -4.09 -10.42 7.70
C GLY A 107 -4.93 -11.68 7.48
N GLU A 108 -4.76 -12.71 8.32
CA GLU A 108 -5.40 -14.02 8.19
C GLU A 108 -5.18 -14.67 6.81
N HIS A 109 -4.00 -14.42 6.23
CA HIS A 109 -3.64 -14.91 4.90
C HIS A 109 -2.12 -15.13 4.81
N PRO A 110 -1.65 -16.20 4.14
CA PRO A 110 -0.23 -16.56 4.13
C PRO A 110 0.67 -15.56 3.38
N ASN A 111 0.12 -14.83 2.42
CA ASN A 111 0.82 -13.76 1.72
C ASN A 111 0.46 -12.42 2.37
N CYS A 112 1.09 -12.09 3.48
CA CYS A 112 0.78 -10.90 4.27
C CYS A 112 2.03 -10.06 4.53
N ALA A 113 1.90 -8.76 4.39
CA ALA A 113 2.93 -7.77 4.68
C ALA A 113 2.34 -6.63 5.51
N LEU A 114 2.96 -6.36 6.66
CA LEU A 114 2.78 -5.11 7.40
C LEU A 114 3.88 -4.15 6.96
N ILE A 115 3.50 -3.07 6.29
CA ILE A 115 4.40 -2.00 5.87
C ILE A 115 4.30 -0.86 6.87
N ILE A 116 5.44 -0.43 7.40
CA ILE A 116 5.59 0.71 8.29
C ILE A 116 6.48 1.73 7.58
N ILE A 117 5.96 2.92 7.33
CA ILE A 117 6.65 3.97 6.57
C ILE A 117 6.46 5.34 7.20
N ASP A 118 7.50 6.17 7.07
CA ASP A 118 7.53 7.52 7.60
C ASP A 118 7.84 8.55 6.51
N LYS A 119 7.33 9.77 6.70
CA LYS A 119 7.74 10.98 5.98
C LYS A 119 7.54 12.20 6.89
N GLY A 120 8.62 12.81 7.36
CA GLY A 120 8.53 13.86 8.37
C GLY A 120 7.73 13.39 9.59
N ASP A 121 6.70 14.13 9.97
CA ASP A 121 5.83 13.80 11.11
C ASP A 121 4.69 12.82 10.77
N ARG A 122 4.64 12.31 9.53
CA ARG A 122 3.59 11.39 9.08
C ARG A 122 4.09 9.95 9.15
N HIS A 123 3.41 9.18 10.01
CA HIS A 123 3.64 7.75 10.23
C HIS A 123 2.45 6.93 9.70
N VAL A 124 2.73 5.96 8.84
CA VAL A 124 1.72 5.07 8.26
C VAL A 124 2.10 3.62 8.50
N GLU A 125 1.15 2.84 9.01
CA GLU A 125 1.22 1.37 9.00
C GLU A 125 0.10 0.82 8.13
N LEU A 126 0.41 -0.06 7.18
CA LEU A 126 -0.57 -0.69 6.31
C LEU A 126 -0.37 -2.20 6.33
N ASN A 127 -1.41 -2.92 6.74
CA ASN A 127 -1.45 -4.38 6.67
C ASN A 127 -2.13 -4.81 5.37
N GLY A 128 -1.37 -5.40 4.45
CA GLY A 128 -1.84 -5.83 3.14
C GLY A 128 -1.64 -7.32 2.91
N ILE A 129 -2.61 -7.94 2.24
CA ILE A 129 -2.56 -9.35 1.83
C ILE A 129 -2.64 -9.47 0.31
N SER A 130 -1.89 -10.41 -0.26
CA SER A 130 -1.98 -10.75 -1.68
C SER A 130 -2.73 -12.07 -1.88
N ILE A 131 -3.92 -12.01 -2.46
CA ILE A 131 -4.85 -13.13 -2.59
C ILE A 131 -4.66 -13.97 -3.87
N GLY A 132 -3.61 -13.70 -4.65
CA GLY A 132 -3.34 -14.40 -5.92
C GLY A 132 -3.87 -13.67 -7.15
N GLY A 133 -3.36 -14.04 -8.33
CA GLY A 133 -3.78 -13.41 -9.60
C GLY A 133 -3.39 -11.93 -9.74
N GLY A 134 -2.49 -11.41 -8.89
CA GLY A 134 -2.18 -9.99 -8.80
C GLY A 134 -3.24 -9.12 -8.10
N ALA A 135 -4.22 -9.75 -7.45
CA ALA A 135 -5.17 -9.07 -6.57
C ALA A 135 -4.62 -8.98 -5.14
N PHE A 136 -4.99 -7.91 -4.45
CA PHE A 136 -4.57 -7.64 -3.08
C PHE A 136 -5.75 -7.12 -2.26
N LYS A 137 -5.61 -7.18 -0.93
CA LYS A 137 -6.52 -6.53 0.01
C LYS A 137 -5.73 -5.78 1.07
N VAL A 138 -6.27 -4.67 1.55
CA VAL A 138 -5.82 -3.96 2.74
C VAL A 138 -6.71 -4.39 3.90
N LYS A 139 -6.10 -4.79 5.01
CA LYS A 139 -6.76 -5.33 6.22
C LYS A 139 -6.82 -4.30 7.33
N SER A 140 -5.84 -3.42 7.42
CA SER A 140 -5.88 -2.27 8.31
C SER A 140 -5.01 -1.14 7.77
N ILE A 141 -5.36 0.08 8.14
CA ILE A 141 -4.58 1.28 7.90
C ILE A 141 -4.45 2.02 9.22
N HIS A 142 -3.22 2.39 9.55
CA HIS A 142 -2.90 3.24 10.68
C HIS A 142 -2.25 4.52 10.16
N VAL A 143 -2.70 5.66 10.68
CA VAL A 143 -2.10 6.97 10.39
C VAL A 143 -1.95 7.72 11.70
N ASN A 144 -0.71 8.04 12.07
CA ASN A 144 -0.38 8.79 13.30
C ASN A 144 -1.10 8.25 14.55
N GLY A 145 -1.14 6.92 14.71
CA GLY A 145 -1.76 6.23 15.85
C GLY A 145 -3.28 6.03 15.77
N MET A 146 -3.97 6.60 14.78
CA MET A 146 -5.36 6.24 14.47
C MET A 146 -5.40 4.98 13.63
N CYS A 147 -6.40 4.12 13.82
CA CYS A 147 -6.52 2.83 13.14
C CYS A 147 -7.93 2.64 12.57
N ILE A 148 -8.00 2.08 11.37
CA ILE A 148 -9.23 1.54 10.77
C ILE A 148 -8.97 0.10 10.31
N LEU A 149 -9.94 -0.78 10.52
CA LEU A 149 -9.92 -2.17 10.07
C LEU A 149 -10.82 -2.31 8.85
N LEU A 150 -10.37 -3.09 7.87
CA LEU A 150 -11.00 -3.16 6.55
C LEU A 150 -11.35 -4.60 6.15
N SER A 151 -12.48 -4.72 5.46
CA SER A 151 -13.01 -5.99 4.95
C SER A 151 -12.82 -6.15 3.44
N HIS A 152 -12.77 -5.04 2.71
CA HIS A 152 -12.72 -4.94 1.25
C HIS A 152 -11.65 -3.96 0.79
N THR A 153 -11.30 -3.93 -0.50
CA THR A 153 -10.13 -3.15 -0.95
C THR A 153 -10.20 -2.51 -2.32
N PRO A 154 -10.87 -3.03 -3.37
CA PRO A 154 -10.92 -2.26 -4.59
C PRO A 154 -11.74 -0.99 -4.38
N ASN A 155 -11.25 0.14 -4.92
CA ASN A 155 -11.87 1.47 -4.82
C ASN A 155 -12.02 1.98 -3.38
N LEU A 156 -10.92 2.02 -2.63
CA LEU A 156 -10.91 2.59 -1.29
C LEU A 156 -10.44 4.04 -1.33
N LEU A 157 -11.28 4.97 -0.89
CA LEU A 157 -10.89 6.36 -0.64
C LEU A 157 -10.60 6.53 0.86
N VAL A 158 -9.34 6.78 1.19
CA VAL A 158 -8.86 7.03 2.54
C VAL A 158 -8.67 8.54 2.72
N ILE A 159 -9.25 9.07 3.78
CA ILE A 159 -9.24 10.50 4.10
C ILE A 159 -8.76 10.64 5.54
N ASP A 160 -7.78 11.50 5.77
CA ASP A 160 -7.33 11.80 7.12
C ASP A 160 -6.85 13.23 7.25
N GLY A 161 -6.87 13.76 8.46
CA GLY A 161 -6.44 15.13 8.73
C GLY A 161 -7.10 15.71 9.95
N GLU A 162 -6.89 17.01 10.14
CA GLU A 162 -7.48 17.75 11.24
C GLU A 162 -8.90 18.14 10.87
N CYS A 163 -9.89 17.56 11.56
CA CYS A 163 -11.29 17.85 11.30
C CYS A 163 -12.20 17.37 12.44
N ASN A 164 -13.39 17.97 12.48
CA ASN A 164 -14.47 17.55 13.36
C ASN A 164 -15.52 16.70 12.62
N MET A 165 -16.44 16.11 13.40
CA MET A 165 -17.49 15.23 12.85
C MET A 165 -18.43 15.95 11.87
N SER A 166 -18.66 17.26 12.05
CA SER A 166 -19.51 18.04 11.14
C SER A 166 -18.86 18.17 9.77
N GLU A 167 -17.56 18.48 9.72
CA GLU A 167 -16.80 18.57 8.47
C GLU A 167 -16.79 17.25 7.71
N ILE A 168 -16.59 16.13 8.41
CA ILE A 168 -16.66 14.79 7.81
C ILE A 168 -18.04 14.47 7.25
N ASN A 169 -19.11 14.77 8.00
CA ASN A 169 -20.47 14.56 7.51
C ASN A 169 -20.77 15.45 6.28
N HIS A 170 -20.28 16.70 6.26
CA HIS A 170 -20.40 17.56 5.08
C HIS A 170 -19.63 17.01 3.88
N LEU A 171 -18.41 16.52 4.09
CA LEU A 171 -17.60 15.90 3.04
C LEU A 171 -18.31 14.68 2.43
N ILE A 172 -18.88 13.81 3.26
CA ILE A 172 -19.59 12.62 2.79
C ILE A 172 -20.83 13.04 1.99
N ASN A 173 -21.61 14.02 2.47
CA ASN A 173 -22.77 14.53 1.74
C ASN A 173 -22.38 15.15 0.39
N ASP A 174 -21.30 15.93 0.35
CA ASP A 174 -20.78 16.49 -0.90
C ASP A 174 -20.40 15.42 -1.93
N LEU A 175 -19.76 14.33 -1.48
CA LEU A 175 -19.41 13.21 -2.33
C LEU A 175 -20.68 12.54 -2.89
N VAL A 176 -21.68 12.32 -2.04
CA VAL A 176 -22.97 11.72 -2.44
C VAL A 176 -23.73 12.62 -3.42
N ASP A 177 -23.81 13.94 -3.16
CA ASP A 177 -24.44 14.92 -4.05
C ASP A 177 -23.76 14.97 -5.43
N LYS A 178 -22.45 14.70 -5.47
CA LYS A 178 -21.65 14.56 -6.69
C LYS A 178 -21.69 13.15 -7.29
N SER A 179 -22.66 12.34 -6.86
CA SER A 179 -22.92 10.98 -7.37
C SER A 179 -21.80 9.96 -7.14
N VAL A 180 -21.02 10.14 -6.06
CA VAL A 180 -20.11 9.09 -5.59
C VAL A 180 -20.93 8.00 -4.89
N ASP A 181 -20.76 6.77 -5.36
CA ASP A 181 -21.49 5.59 -4.88
C ASP A 181 -20.72 4.91 -3.74
N ILE A 182 -21.02 5.31 -2.50
CA ILE A 182 -20.38 4.83 -1.26
C ILE A 182 -21.12 3.58 -0.77
N ASN A 183 -20.38 2.48 -0.63
CA ASN A 183 -20.90 1.20 -0.13
C ASN A 183 -20.72 1.03 1.39
N GLU A 184 -19.58 1.45 1.91
CA GLU A 184 -19.24 1.27 3.33
C GLU A 184 -18.42 2.47 3.82
N GLU A 185 -18.74 2.92 5.03
CA GLU A 185 -18.05 4.00 5.74
C GLU A 185 -17.43 3.44 7.02
N ILE A 186 -16.12 3.59 7.17
CA ILE A 186 -15.38 3.18 8.38
C ILE A 186 -14.58 4.38 8.85
N LYS A 187 -14.78 4.80 10.10
CA LYS A 187 -14.08 5.97 10.64
C LYS A 187 -13.63 5.77 12.08
N THR A 188 -12.49 6.37 12.37
CA THR A 188 -11.92 6.53 13.72
C THR A 188 -11.60 7.99 13.91
N MET A 189 -11.98 8.55 15.06
CA MET A 189 -11.69 9.95 15.38
C MET A 189 -11.16 10.12 16.80
N ASN A 190 -10.36 11.16 16.99
CA ASN A 190 -10.06 11.73 18.30
C ASN A 190 -10.54 13.19 18.35
N GLN A 191 -10.11 13.99 19.33
CA GLN A 191 -10.63 15.35 19.53
C GLN A 191 -10.36 16.31 18.36
N GLU A 192 -9.31 16.07 17.58
CA GLU A 192 -8.85 17.04 16.56
C GLU A 192 -8.60 16.41 15.19
N ARG A 193 -8.60 15.07 15.07
CA ARG A 193 -8.27 14.36 13.83
C ARG A 193 -9.27 13.24 13.53
N CYS A 194 -9.40 12.96 12.24
CA CYS A 194 -10.10 11.78 11.75
C CYS A 194 -9.23 10.95 10.82
N LEU A 195 -9.54 9.66 10.78
CA LEU A 195 -9.17 8.72 9.74
C LEU A 195 -10.46 8.06 9.25
N LEU A 196 -10.77 8.24 7.98
CA LEU A 196 -11.97 7.79 7.30
C LEU A 196 -11.58 6.92 6.11
N ALA A 197 -12.26 5.80 5.94
CA ALA A 197 -12.21 4.96 4.77
C ALA A 197 -13.61 4.83 4.17
N LEU A 198 -13.72 5.15 2.89
CA LEU A 198 -14.93 4.99 2.09
C LEU A 198 -14.67 3.91 1.04
N HIS A 199 -15.37 2.78 1.15
CA HIS A 199 -15.38 1.79 0.08
C HIS A 199 -16.38 2.22 -0.98
N LEU A 200 -15.92 2.36 -2.22
CA LEU A 200 -16.74 2.84 -3.33
C LEU A 200 -17.15 1.69 -4.25
N ASN A 201 -18.41 1.67 -4.67
CA ASN A 201 -18.88 0.69 -5.64
C ASN A 201 -18.24 0.88 -7.03
N LYS A 202 -17.81 2.11 -7.33
CA LYS A 202 -17.18 2.49 -8.60
C LYS A 202 -15.98 3.38 -8.34
N ALA A 203 -15.08 3.42 -9.31
CA ALA A 203 -13.96 4.34 -9.25
C ALA A 203 -14.42 5.80 -9.23
N ILE A 204 -13.80 6.60 -8.36
CA ILE A 204 -13.99 8.05 -8.36
C ILE A 204 -13.24 8.66 -9.55
N LYS A 205 -13.80 9.70 -10.16
CA LYS A 205 -13.15 10.42 -11.26
C LYS A 205 -12.05 11.32 -10.70
N ASP A 206 -10.91 11.39 -11.38
CA ASP A 206 -9.78 12.24 -10.96
C ASP A 206 -10.18 13.71 -10.85
N GLU A 207 -10.96 14.24 -11.81
CA GLU A 207 -11.48 15.61 -11.78
C GLU A 207 -12.26 15.93 -10.50
N LEU A 208 -13.08 14.98 -10.04
CA LEU A 208 -13.86 15.10 -8.82
C LEU A 208 -12.98 15.00 -7.58
N LEU A 209 -12.01 14.09 -7.58
CA LEU A 209 -11.05 13.96 -6.47
C LEU A 209 -10.24 15.25 -6.29
N GLU A 210 -9.79 15.87 -7.39
CA GLU A 210 -9.09 17.15 -7.36
C GLU A 210 -10.00 18.30 -6.88
N GLU A 211 -11.26 18.35 -7.31
CA GLU A 211 -12.23 19.33 -6.81
C GLU A 211 -12.40 19.24 -5.29
N ILE A 212 -12.57 18.03 -4.76
CA ILE A 212 -12.75 17.79 -3.33
C ILE A 212 -11.48 18.13 -2.54
N ARG A 213 -10.28 17.79 -3.07
CA ARG A 213 -8.98 18.19 -2.48
C ARG A 213 -8.84 19.70 -2.35
N GLN A 214 -9.30 20.46 -3.36
CA GLN A 214 -9.27 21.92 -3.33
C GLN A 214 -10.26 22.51 -2.32
N LYS A 215 -11.39 21.85 -2.08
CA LYS A 215 -12.40 22.29 -1.11
C LYS A 215 -11.98 22.00 0.34
N TYR A 216 -11.36 20.85 0.60
CA TYR A 216 -11.01 20.38 1.95
C TYR A 216 -9.49 20.33 2.14
N THR A 217 -8.85 21.49 2.14
CA THR A 217 -7.38 21.61 2.14
C THR A 217 -6.69 21.13 3.42
N ASN A 218 -7.43 21.00 4.52
CA ASN A 218 -6.99 20.45 5.79
C ASN A 218 -6.98 18.91 5.82
N LEU A 219 -7.51 18.28 4.77
CA LEU A 219 -7.63 16.83 4.66
C LEU A 219 -6.72 16.29 3.56
N GLN A 220 -6.13 15.15 3.83
CA GLN A 220 -5.39 14.35 2.88
C GLN A 220 -6.31 13.29 2.27
N PHE A 221 -6.31 13.19 0.94
CA PHE A 221 -7.14 12.24 0.19
C PHE A 221 -6.25 11.24 -0.55
N SER A 222 -6.40 9.97 -0.22
CA SER A 222 -5.60 8.87 -0.76
C SER A 222 -6.53 7.84 -1.40
N TYR A 223 -6.35 7.57 -2.69
CA TYR A 223 -7.22 6.64 -3.41
C TYR A 223 -6.45 5.38 -3.81
N ILE A 224 -7.03 4.21 -3.50
CA ILE A 224 -6.42 2.89 -3.66
C ILE A 224 -7.29 2.03 -4.60
N GLN A 225 -6.66 1.44 -5.61
CA GLN A 225 -7.29 0.64 -6.68
C GLN A 225 -6.63 -0.73 -6.87
#